data_AF-A0A434LNF2-F1
#
_entry.id   AF-A0A434LNF2-F1
#
_cell.length_a   1.000
_cell.length_b   1.000
_cell.length_c   1.000
_cell.angle_alpha   90.00
_cell.angle_beta   90.00
_cell.angle_gamma   90.00
#
_symmetry.space_group_name_H-M   'P 1'
#
loop_
_entity.id
_entity.type
_entity.pdbx_description
1 polymer ?
#
loop_
_entity_poly.entity_id
_entity_poly.type
_entity_poly.pdbx_seq_one_letter_code
_entity_poly.pdbx_strand_id
1 'polypeptide(L)' 'GDGAFALNVLQALLSRDVFIRKPMVPVLDRCIRVSVGLDHELDIFAEELPGALAVARGN' A
#
# COMPACT_ATOMS: atom_id res chain seq x y z
N GLY A 1 6.76 12.59 -4.69
CA GLY A 1 6.25 11.21 -4.60
C GLY A 1 5.57 10.89 -5.90
N ASP A 2 5.57 9.62 -6.30
CA ASP A 2 5.07 9.15 -7.60
C ASP A 2 3.73 8.39 -7.42
N GLY A 3 2.71 8.79 -8.18
CA GLY A 3 1.38 8.18 -8.15
C GLY A 3 1.35 6.76 -8.75
N ALA A 4 2.21 6.46 -9.73
CA ALA A 4 2.35 5.12 -10.28
C ALA A 4 2.96 4.16 -9.25
N PHE A 5 4.00 4.62 -8.54
CA PHE A 5 4.54 3.87 -7.41
C PHE A 5 3.49 3.59 -6.33
N ALA A 6 2.70 4.60 -5.92
CA ALA A 6 1.63 4.40 -4.95
C ALA A 6 0.54 3.42 -5.43
N LEU A 7 0.24 3.39 -6.73
CA LEU A 7 -0.66 2.40 -7.32
C LEU A 7 -0.07 0.99 -7.26
N ASN A 8 1.21 0.83 -7.58
CA ASN A 8 1.89 -0.46 -7.51
C ASN A 8 1.93 -1.01 -6.08
N VAL A 9 2.17 -0.15 -5.08
CA VAL A 9 2.11 -0.55 -3.66
C VAL A 9 0.72 -1.05 -3.28
N LEU A 10 -0.34 -0.34 -3.71
CA LEU A 10 -1.72 -0.78 -3.48
C LEU A 10 -2.01 -2.15 -4.11
N GLN A 11 -1.59 -2.36 -5.36
CA GLN A 11 -1.79 -3.64 -6.04
C GLN A 11 -1.00 -4.78 -5.39
N ALA A 12 0.22 -4.52 -4.95
CA ALA A 12 1.07 -5.51 -4.30
C ALA A 12 0.56 -5.89 -2.90
N LEU A 13 -0.01 -4.95 -2.13
CA LEU A 13 -0.68 -5.29 -0.86
C LEU A 13 -1.99 -6.06 -1.11
N LEU A 14 -2.75 -5.67 -2.13
CA LEU A 14 -3.99 -6.37 -2.48
C LEU A 14 -3.74 -7.83 -2.90
N SER A 15 -2.62 -8.13 -3.56
CA SER A 15 -2.25 -9.52 -3.90
C SER A 15 -1.84 -10.37 -2.70
N ARG A 16 -1.69 -9.75 -1.52
CA ARG A 16 -1.37 -10.37 -0.22
C ARG A 16 -2.59 -10.34 0.71
N ASP A 17 -3.78 -10.11 0.16
CA ASP A 17 -5.03 -9.98 0.90
C ASP A 17 -5.08 -8.79 1.88
N VAL A 18 -4.17 -7.82 1.75
CA VAL A 18 -4.13 -6.59 2.56
C VAL A 18 -4.77 -5.43 1.81
N PHE A 19 -5.99 -5.08 2.18
CA PHE A 19 -6.74 -4.03 1.51
C PHE A 19 -6.42 -2.62 2.06
N ILE A 20 -5.88 -1.75 1.18
CA ILE A 20 -5.68 -0.32 1.44
C ILE A 20 -6.33 0.55 0.35
N ARG A 21 -6.37 1.88 0.55
CA ARG A 21 -6.92 2.82 -0.44
C ARG A 21 -5.87 3.81 -0.93
N LYS A 22 -6.17 4.47 -2.06
CA LYS A 22 -5.34 5.51 -2.67
C LYS A 22 -6.22 6.67 -3.15
N PRO A 23 -5.89 7.94 -2.86
CA PRO A 23 -6.55 9.09 -3.49
C PRO A 23 -6.29 9.15 -4.99
N MET A 24 -7.25 9.68 -5.75
CA MET A 24 -7.13 9.84 -7.22
C MET A 24 -6.99 11.31 -7.66
N VAL A 25 -7.08 12.26 -6.73
CA VAL A 25 -6.92 13.68 -7.02
C VAL A 25 -5.44 14.01 -7.23
N PRO A 26 -5.09 14.86 -8.22
CA PRO A 26 -3.71 15.25 -8.47
C PRO A 26 -3.00 15.73 -7.20
N VAL A 27 -1.68 15.51 -7.16
CA VAL A 27 -0.83 15.76 -6.00
C VAL A 27 -1.06 14.71 -4.90
N LEU A 28 -2.28 14.51 -4.40
CA LEU A 28 -2.55 13.52 -3.34
C LEU A 28 -2.47 12.06 -3.84
N ASP A 29 -2.53 11.85 -5.14
CA ASP A 29 -2.40 10.56 -5.80
C ASP A 29 -1.04 9.89 -5.58
N ARG A 30 -0.04 10.62 -5.06
CA ARG A 30 1.25 10.08 -4.59
C ARG A 30 1.19 9.33 -3.25
N CYS A 31 0.06 9.37 -2.55
CA CYS A 31 -0.09 8.82 -1.20
C CYS A 31 -0.95 7.55 -1.21
N ILE A 32 -0.67 6.64 -0.27
CA ILE A 32 -1.60 5.60 0.14
C ILE A 32 -2.35 6.06 1.41
N ARG A 33 -3.53 5.49 1.64
CA ARG A 33 -4.36 5.73 2.82
C ARG A 33 -4.62 4.40 3.51
N VAL A 34 -4.05 4.23 4.69
CA VAL A 34 -4.22 3.06 5.55
C VAL A 34 -5.30 3.39 6.58
N SER A 35 -6.31 2.53 6.70
CA SER A 35 -7.30 2.63 7.77
C SER A 35 -6.69 2.08 9.07
N VAL A 36 -7.12 2.60 10.22
CA VAL A 36 -6.78 1.99 11.50
C VAL A 36 -7.59 0.71 11.66
N GLY A 37 -6.91 -0.41 11.85
CA GLY A 37 -7.50 -1.72 12.14
C GLY A 37 -7.28 -2.14 13.59
N LEU A 38 -7.67 -3.39 13.90
CA LEU A 38 -7.32 -4.09 15.13
C LEU A 38 -5.81 -4.41 15.15
N ASP A 39 -5.26 -4.69 16.33
CA ASP A 39 -3.82 -4.95 16.49
C ASP A 39 -3.30 -6.05 15.55
N HIS A 40 -4.01 -7.16 15.41
CA HIS A 40 -3.62 -8.24 14.50
C HIS A 40 -3.68 -7.85 13.02
N GLU A 41 -4.55 -6.92 12.63
CA GLU A 41 -4.60 -6.40 11.25
C GLU A 41 -3.42 -5.46 10.99
N LEU A 42 -3.00 -4.70 12.00
CA LEU A 42 -1.80 -3.87 11.95
C LEU A 42 -0.52 -4.72 11.88
N ASP A 43 -0.48 -5.85 12.60
CA ASP A 43 0.63 -6.80 12.54
C ASP A 43 0.77 -7.41 11.13
N ILE A 44 -0.33 -7.88 10.53
CA ILE A 44 -0.35 -8.38 9.14
C ILE A 44 0.13 -7.29 8.17
N PHE A 45 -0.35 -6.05 8.32
CA PHE A 45 0.10 -4.94 7.49
C PHE A 45 1.61 -4.67 7.64
N ALA A 46 2.14 -4.72 8.86
CA ALA A 46 3.55 -4.52 9.13
C ALA A 46 4.43 -5.62 8.54
N GLU A 47 3.97 -6.87 8.55
CA GLU A 47 4.65 -8.02 7.94
C GLU A 47 4.68 -7.94 6.40
N GLU A 48 3.56 -7.57 5.78
CA GLU A 48 3.40 -7.60 4.32
C GLU A 48 3.91 -6.33 3.61
N LEU A 49 3.93 -5.18 4.28
CA LEU A 49 4.33 -3.90 3.69
C LEU A 49 5.74 -3.91 3.07
N PRO A 50 6.80 -4.45 3.72
CA PRO A 50 8.13 -4.53 3.12
C PRO A 50 8.14 -5.31 1.80
N GLY A 51 7.43 -6.44 1.73
CA GLY A 51 7.32 -7.26 0.53
C GLY A 51 6.59 -6.53 -0.60
N ALA A 52 5.51 -5.83 -0.28
CA ALA A 52 4.79 -5.02 -1.25
C ALA A 52 5.63 -3.86 -1.79
N LEU A 53 6.43 -3.21 -0.94
CA LEU A 53 7.34 -2.14 -1.35
C LEU A 53 8.47 -2.64 -2.27
N ALA A 54 9.01 -3.84 -2.03
CA ALA A 54 10.01 -4.45 -2.90
C ALA A 54 9.45 -4.69 -4.31
N VAL A 55 8.28 -5.34 -4.40
CA VAL A 55 7.57 -5.58 -5.67
C VAL A 55 7.27 -4.26 -6.40
N ALA A 56 6.78 -3.24 -5.67
CA ALA A 56 6.45 -1.95 -6.27
C ALA A 56 7.69 -1.19 -6.81
N ARG A 57 8.88 -1.48 -6.28
CA ARG A 57 10.16 -0.94 -6.78
C ARG A 57 10.74 -1.73 -7.96
N GLY A 58 10.19 -2.92 -8.26
CA GLY A 58 10.69 -3.81 -9.31
C GLY A 58 11.91 -4.64 -8.88
N ASN A 59 12.06 -4.91 -7.58
CA ASN A 59 13.10 -5.78 -7.03
C ASN A 59 12.59 -7.21 -6.81
#